data_AF-A0A3C1P3X8-F1
#
_entry.id   AF-A0A3C1P3X8-F1
#
_cell.length_a   1.000
_cell.length_b   1.000
_cell.length_c   1.000
_cell.angle_alpha   90.00
_cell.angle_beta   90.00
_cell.angle_gamma   90.00
#
_symmetry.space_group_name_H-M   'P 1'
#
loop_
_entity.id
_entity.type
_entity.pdbx_description
1 polymer ?
#
loop_
_entity_poly.entity_id
_entity_poly.type
_entity_poly.pdbx_seq_one_letter_code
_entity_poly.pdbx_strand_id
1 'polypeptide(L)'
;MTADESRAGLRKAGDADLHPSTPVAGDDPGWLRGRASTSDSVGSPDKDKPVTLEVTVPKSLRKSVRQEAKRRGISVDEVVIEALQDRLSR
;
A
#
# COMPACT_ATOMS: atom_id res chain seq x y z
N MET A 1 -41.96 33.14 5.20
CA MET A 1 -40.50 33.35 5.35
C MET A 1 -40.00 32.26 6.30
N THR A 2 -39.45 31.18 5.76
CA THR A 2 -38.96 30.01 6.51
C THR A 2 -37.53 30.28 6.96
N ALA A 3 -37.30 30.34 8.27
CA ALA A 3 -35.97 30.51 8.84
C ALA A 3 -35.18 29.19 8.77
N ASP A 4 -33.95 29.31 8.28
CA ASP A 4 -32.94 28.27 8.13
C ASP A 4 -32.47 27.79 9.52
N GLU A 5 -32.81 26.56 9.91
CA GLU A 5 -32.26 25.89 11.08
C GLU A 5 -30.83 25.41 10.76
N SER A 6 -29.90 26.35 10.80
CA SER A 6 -28.47 26.09 10.82
C SER A 6 -28.13 25.18 12.00
N ARG A 7 -27.92 23.89 11.69
CA ARG A 7 -27.58 22.80 12.62
C ARG A 7 -26.39 23.21 13.49
N ALA A 8 -26.62 23.51 14.77
CA ALA A 8 -25.58 23.90 15.71
C ALA A 8 -24.49 22.82 15.76
N GLY A 9 -23.24 23.21 15.45
CA GLY A 9 -22.10 22.29 15.50
C GLY A 9 -21.91 21.70 16.90
N LEU A 10 -21.51 20.43 16.96
CA LEU A 10 -21.17 19.74 18.21
C LEU A 10 -20.09 20.54 18.96
N ARG A 11 -20.37 20.86 20.23
CA ARG A 11 -19.44 21.60 21.10
C ARG A 11 -18.45 20.63 21.75
N LYS A 12 -17.21 21.10 21.94
CA LYS A 12 -16.17 20.38 22.68
C LYS A 12 -16.68 20.09 24.11
N ALA A 13 -16.52 18.85 24.57
CA ALA A 13 -16.89 18.44 25.92
C ALA A 13 -15.94 19.07 26.95
N GLY A 14 -16.44 19.39 28.14
CA GLY A 14 -15.68 20.08 29.19
C GLY A 14 -14.58 19.23 29.84
N ASP A 15 -14.58 17.92 29.62
CA ASP A 15 -13.59 16.96 30.10
C ASP A 15 -12.46 16.69 29.08
N ALA A 16 -12.52 17.31 27.91
CA ALA A 16 -11.59 17.05 26.82
C ALA A 16 -10.13 17.39 27.16
N ASP A 17 -9.88 18.17 28.21
CA ASP A 17 -8.55 18.53 28.70
C ASP A 17 -8.11 17.70 29.93
N LEU A 18 -8.93 16.76 30.41
CA LEU A 18 -8.61 15.88 31.55
C LEU A 18 -7.73 14.68 31.15
N HIS A 19 -7.68 14.35 29.87
CA HIS A 19 -6.83 13.29 29.35
C HIS A 19 -5.52 13.89 28.82
N PRO A 20 -4.36 13.24 29.06
CA PRO A 20 -3.10 13.67 28.47
C PRO A 20 -3.24 13.61 26.94
N SER A 21 -3.42 14.76 26.32
CA SER A 21 -3.49 14.90 24.88
C SER A 21 -2.07 15.00 24.33
N THR A 22 -1.77 14.22 23.29
CA THR A 22 -0.54 14.38 22.53
C THR A 22 -0.52 15.80 21.95
N PRO A 23 0.58 16.57 22.09
CA PRO A 23 0.62 17.93 21.56
C PRO A 23 0.33 17.89 20.06
N VAL A 24 -0.65 18.69 19.63
CA VAL A 24 -0.80 19.04 18.22
C VAL A 24 0.42 19.89 17.87
N ALA A 25 1.44 19.25 17.32
CA ALA A 25 2.52 19.95 16.65
C ALA A 25 1.89 20.65 15.43
N GLY A 26 1.80 21.97 15.52
CA GLY A 26 1.62 22.80 14.35
C GLY A 26 2.86 22.70 13.45
N ASP A 27 2.60 22.83 12.15
CA ASP A 27 3.54 22.79 11.02
C ASP A 27 4.12 21.43 10.64
N ASP A 28 3.27 20.58 10.05
CA ASP A 28 3.72 19.55 9.12
C ASP A 28 3.60 20.05 7.65
N PRO A 29 4.69 19.99 6.85
CA PRO A 29 4.67 20.40 5.46
C PRO A 29 3.67 19.56 4.65
N GLY A 30 2.97 20.20 3.71
CA GLY A 30 1.76 19.73 3.01
C GLY A 30 1.86 18.46 2.13
N TRP A 31 2.70 17.49 2.48
CA TRP A 31 2.83 16.19 1.80
C TRP A 31 2.05 15.08 2.52
N LEU A 32 1.54 15.34 3.74
CA LEU A 32 0.72 14.42 4.52
C LEU A 32 -0.79 14.49 4.20
N ARG A 33 -1.19 14.89 2.98
CA ARG A 33 -2.53 14.55 2.47
C ARG A 33 -2.61 13.08 2.00
N GLY A 34 -2.14 12.19 2.85
CA GLY A 34 -2.55 10.79 2.84
C GLY A 34 -3.45 10.64 4.05
N ARG A 35 -4.77 10.65 3.84
CA ARG A 35 -5.73 10.17 4.83
C ARG A 35 -5.26 8.78 5.25
N ALA A 36 -4.56 8.69 6.38
CA ALA A 36 -4.33 7.44 7.09
C ALA A 36 -5.71 7.01 7.61
N SER A 37 -6.47 6.39 6.71
CA SER A 37 -7.68 5.68 7.03
C SER A 37 -7.24 4.46 7.81
N THR A 38 -7.11 4.60 9.12
CA THR A 38 -7.13 3.49 10.08
C THR A 38 -8.55 2.92 10.12
N SER A 39 -8.98 2.37 8.99
CA SER A 39 -10.08 1.42 8.96
C SER A 39 -9.42 0.10 8.62
N ASP A 40 -9.45 -0.80 9.59
CA ASP A 40 -9.15 -2.22 9.45
C ASP A 40 -9.72 -2.74 8.13
N SER A 41 -8.88 -2.74 7.10
CA SER A 41 -9.16 -3.50 5.89
C SER A 41 -8.76 -4.93 6.22
N VAL A 42 -9.60 -5.60 7.02
CA VAL A 42 -9.64 -7.08 7.14
C VAL A 42 -10.27 -7.66 5.87
N GLY A 43 -9.93 -7.09 4.72
CA GLY A 43 -10.22 -7.67 3.42
C GLY A 43 -9.06 -8.58 3.06
N SER A 44 -9.36 -9.80 2.62
CA SER A 44 -8.37 -10.67 2.01
C SER A 44 -7.57 -9.86 1.00
N PRO A 45 -6.22 -9.92 1.03
CA PRO A 45 -5.41 -9.16 0.08
C PRO A 45 -5.88 -9.48 -1.32
N ASP A 46 -6.01 -8.44 -2.15
CA ASP A 46 -6.34 -8.59 -3.55
C ASP A 46 -5.37 -9.60 -4.17
N LYS A 47 -5.92 -10.71 -4.69
CA LYS A 47 -5.13 -11.88 -5.10
C LYS A 47 -4.14 -11.55 -6.20
N ASP A 48 -4.43 -10.49 -6.96
CA ASP A 48 -3.69 -10.10 -8.15
C ASP A 48 -2.83 -8.86 -7.94
N LYS A 49 -2.72 -8.37 -6.70
CA LYS A 49 -1.83 -7.23 -6.41
C LYS A 49 -0.38 -7.66 -6.61
N PRO A 50 0.40 -6.97 -7.48
CA PRO A 50 1.81 -7.31 -7.67
C PRO A 50 2.59 -7.02 -6.38
N VAL A 51 3.46 -7.95 -6.02
CA VAL A 51 4.34 -7.87 -4.84
C VAL A 51 5.78 -8.11 -5.28
N THR A 52 6.72 -7.34 -4.72
CA THR A 52 8.16 -7.52 -4.96
C THR A 52 8.74 -8.55 -4.02
N LEU A 53 9.47 -9.53 -4.56
CA LEU A 53 10.18 -10.55 -3.79
C LEU A 53 11.68 -10.44 -4.03
N GLU A 54 12.47 -10.48 -2.96
CA GLU A 54 13.94 -10.58 -3.05
C GLU A 54 14.37 -12.03 -2.83
N VAL A 55 15.14 -12.58 -3.78
CA VAL A 55 15.63 -13.96 -3.72
C VAL A 55 17.12 -14.03 -3.99
N THR A 56 17.81 -14.89 -3.23
CA THR A 56 19.22 -15.19 -3.48
C THR A 56 19.32 -16.38 -4.40
N VAL A 57 19.95 -16.20 -5.57
CA VAL A 57 20.13 -17.24 -6.58
C VAL A 57 21.59 -17.35 -7.03
N PRO A 58 22.03 -18.51 -7.53
CA PRO A 58 23.34 -18.64 -8.14
C PRO A 58 23.54 -17.64 -9.30
N LYS A 59 24.75 -17.07 -9.40
CA LYS A 59 25.11 -16.10 -10.45
C LYS A 59 24.89 -16.65 -11.86
N SER A 60 25.14 -17.94 -12.06
CA SER A 60 24.92 -18.65 -13.33
C SER A 60 23.44 -18.62 -13.72
N LEU A 61 22.54 -18.93 -12.77
CA LEU A 61 21.10 -18.93 -12.99
C LEU A 61 20.61 -17.53 -13.37
N ARG A 62 21.02 -16.49 -12.62
CA ARG A 62 20.67 -15.10 -12.95
C ARG A 62 21.09 -14.70 -14.38
N LYS A 63 22.28 -15.13 -14.81
CA LYS A 63 22.77 -14.86 -16.18
C LYS A 63 21.93 -15.58 -17.23
N SER A 64 21.59 -16.84 -16.99
CA SER A 64 20.74 -17.63 -17.89
C SER A 64 19.35 -16.99 -18.05
N VAL A 65 18.71 -16.58 -16.96
CA VAL A 65 17.39 -15.90 -17.02
C VAL A 65 17.48 -14.58 -17.80
N ARG A 66 18.53 -13.78 -17.57
CA ARG A 66 18.74 -12.53 -18.34
C ARG A 66 18.95 -12.76 -19.83
N GLN A 67 19.68 -13.81 -20.19
CA GLN A 67 19.90 -14.17 -21.59
C GLN A 67 18.58 -14.63 -22.24
N GLU A 68 17.79 -15.40 -21.51
CA GLU A 68 16.47 -15.87 -21.96
C GLU A 68 15.51 -14.72 -22.21
N ALA A 69 15.43 -13.77 -21.26
CA ALA A 69 14.65 -12.55 -21.37
C ALA A 69 15.05 -11.76 -22.64
N LYS A 70 16.35 -11.56 -22.86
CA LYS A 70 16.86 -10.90 -24.07
C LYS A 70 16.52 -11.66 -25.36
N ARG A 71 16.58 -12.99 -25.33
CA ARG A 71 16.26 -13.84 -26.49
C ARG A 71 14.78 -13.72 -26.88
N ARG A 72 13.89 -13.68 -25.89
CA ARG A 72 12.45 -13.58 -26.07
C ARG A 72 11.95 -12.15 -26.28
N GLY A 73 12.77 -11.15 -25.95
CA GLY A 73 12.38 -9.74 -26.01
C GLY A 73 11.41 -9.32 -24.89
N ILE A 74 11.39 -10.07 -23.79
CA ILE A 74 10.52 -9.84 -22.63
C ILE A 74 11.35 -9.45 -21.40
N SER A 75 10.68 -9.01 -20.34
CA SER A 75 11.34 -8.68 -19.08
C SER A 75 11.83 -9.92 -18.33
N VAL A 76 12.78 -9.73 -17.42
CA VAL A 76 13.25 -10.80 -16.51
C VAL A 76 12.10 -11.30 -15.62
N ASP A 77 11.23 -10.39 -15.19
CA ASP A 77 10.13 -10.70 -14.29
C ASP A 77 9.09 -11.59 -14.98
N GLU A 78 8.75 -11.31 -16.25
CA GLU A 78 7.85 -12.17 -17.05
C GLU A 78 8.40 -13.58 -17.21
N VAL A 79 9.70 -13.73 -17.50
CA VAL A 79 10.34 -15.05 -17.58
C VAL A 79 10.21 -15.82 -16.25
N VAL A 80 10.38 -15.13 -15.12
CA VAL A 80 10.27 -15.74 -13.80
C VAL A 80 8.82 -16.10 -13.50
N ILE A 81 7.86 -15.23 -13.82
CA ILE A 81 6.42 -15.47 -13.63
C ILE A 81 5.97 -16.69 -14.43
N GLU A 82 6.30 -16.77 -15.73
CA GLU A 82 6.00 -17.93 -16.58
C GLU A 82 6.58 -19.22 -15.99
N ALA A 83 7.85 -19.21 -15.58
CA ALA A 83 8.50 -20.38 -15.01
C ALA A 83 7.88 -20.84 -13.68
N LEU A 84 7.38 -19.91 -12.87
CA LEU A 84 6.67 -20.22 -11.62
C LEU A 84 5.27 -20.78 -11.90
N GLN A 85 4.54 -20.23 -12.86
CA GLN A 85 3.23 -20.72 -13.29
C GLN A 85 3.31 -22.12 -13.90
N ASP A 86 4.30 -22.37 -14.77
CA ASP A 86 4.58 -23.68 -15.35
C ASP A 86 4.91 -24.74 -14.29
N ARG A 87 5.54 -24.32 -13.18
CA ARG A 87 5.87 -25.22 -12.07
C ARG A 87 4.66 -25.52 -11.18
N LEU A 88 3.74 -24.57 -11.02
CA LEU A 88 2.52 -24.73 -10.23
C LEU A 88 1.44 -25.53 -10.97
N SER A 89 1.48 -25.54 -12.30
CA SER A 89 0.54 -26.27 -13.15
C SER A 89 0.95 -27.72 -13.44
N ARG A 90 2.16 -28.14 -13.00
CA ARG A 90 2.65 -29.52 -13.04
C ARG A 90 2.39 -30.24 -11.73
#